data_AF-A0A8J2JVU9-F1
#
_entry.id   AF-A0A8J2JVU9-F1
#
_cell.length_a   1.000
_cell.length_b   1.000
_cell.length_c   1.000
_cell.angle_alpha   90.00
_cell.angle_beta   90.00
_cell.angle_gamma   90.00
#
_symmetry.space_group_name_H-M   'P 1'
#
loop_
_entity.id
_entity.type
_entity.pdbx_description
1 polymer ?
#
loop_
_entity_poly.entity_id
_entity_poly.type
_entity_poly.pdbx_seq_one_letter_code
_entity_poly.pdbx_strand_id
1 'polypeptide(L)'
;MIRILIVILLTGTAGIEGQTEIIEGSDKLHLRNSIESEPRQDAGLSEAAYKKVYSYTKNTNAFKDFSYEQMKARILNTSSWVPPAELQKSFPYYHAGYDYEKRPVWVAEIGKFDFRDIVAKGDKSIVEAKRYLFQAVLNGIFSIAAMDTEEQEIKDTFVIFDMEGASIKQLNFLPSWVQFAELFGKYWDLVFQLLGRLVIINANYVTKLATDIARPVVGQLMERVEVYGVNRNVWLPRLLKHMPIEAIPSWYGGKKNFKPISIHG
;
A
#
# COMPACT_ATOMS: atom_id res chain seq x y z
N MET A 1 -20.78 14.99 9.10
CA MET A 1 -20.12 13.70 8.79
C MET A 1 -18.80 13.89 8.03
N ILE A 2 -18.79 14.53 6.83
CA ILE A 2 -17.55 14.79 6.05
C ILE A 2 -16.50 15.61 6.83
N ARG A 3 -16.91 16.65 7.57
CA ARG A 3 -16.00 17.44 8.42
C ARG A 3 -15.32 16.63 9.54
N ILE A 4 -15.97 15.58 10.06
CA ILE A 4 -15.41 14.73 11.12
C ILE A 4 -14.37 13.77 10.54
N LEU A 5 -14.62 13.19 9.36
CA LEU A 5 -13.64 12.36 8.64
C LEU A 5 -12.36 13.15 8.32
N ILE A 6 -12.51 14.39 7.86
CA ILE A 6 -11.37 15.26 7.52
C ILE A 6 -10.55 15.59 8.77
N VAL A 7 -11.19 15.85 9.91
CA VAL A 7 -10.49 16.08 11.19
C VAL A 7 -9.73 14.82 11.61
N ILE A 8 -10.35 13.64 11.61
CA ILE A 8 -9.68 12.37 11.99
C ILE A 8 -8.47 12.06 11.10
N LEU A 9 -8.60 12.33 9.80
CA LEU A 9 -7.54 12.14 8.82
C LEU A 9 -6.40 13.18 8.91
N LEU A 10 -6.70 14.41 9.33
CA LEU A 10 -5.73 15.51 9.46
C LEU A 10 -5.04 15.57 10.83
N THR A 11 -5.72 15.16 11.91
CA THR A 11 -5.22 15.30 13.28
C THR A 11 -4.57 14.05 13.82
N GLY A 12 -4.05 13.17 12.95
CA GLY A 12 -3.30 11.95 13.29
C GLY A 12 -3.13 11.72 14.79
N THR A 13 -4.02 10.91 15.37
CA THR A 13 -3.93 10.38 16.75
C THR A 13 -3.97 11.36 17.95
N ALA A 14 -4.32 12.64 17.80
CA ALA A 14 -4.30 13.57 18.96
C ALA A 14 -5.49 13.45 19.96
N GLY A 15 -6.20 12.32 20.05
CA GLY A 15 -7.41 12.25 20.88
C GLY A 15 -7.80 10.89 21.46
N ILE A 16 -6.97 9.86 21.37
CA ILE A 16 -7.27 8.53 21.92
C ILE A 16 -6.07 7.99 22.70
N GLU A 17 -5.53 8.77 23.64
CA GLU A 17 -4.45 8.30 24.52
C GLU A 17 -4.91 7.24 25.53
N GLY A 18 -6.22 7.11 25.79
CA GLY A 18 -6.76 6.20 26.82
C GLY A 18 -7.02 4.74 26.41
N GLN A 19 -7.02 4.39 25.11
CA GLN A 19 -7.20 2.99 24.64
C GLN A 19 -5.94 2.41 23.98
N THR A 20 -4.95 3.25 23.68
CA THR A 20 -3.71 2.86 23.01
C THR A 20 -2.78 2.07 23.94
N GLU A 21 -2.81 2.30 25.26
CA GLU A 21 -1.99 1.55 26.23
C GLU A 21 -2.35 0.07 26.33
N ILE A 22 -3.63 -0.29 26.16
CA ILE A 22 -4.09 -1.69 26.25
C ILE A 22 -3.64 -2.47 25.00
N ILE A 23 -3.59 -1.82 23.84
CA ILE A 23 -3.20 -2.44 22.56
C ILE A 23 -1.67 -2.45 22.41
N GLU A 24 -0.96 -1.37 22.78
CA GLU A 24 0.50 -1.34 22.82
C GLU A 24 1.08 -2.36 23.81
N GLY A 25 0.39 -2.60 24.93
CA GLY A 25 0.75 -3.66 25.87
C GLY A 25 0.71 -5.03 25.23
N SER A 26 -0.31 -5.32 24.40
CA SER A 26 -0.44 -6.61 23.70
C SER A 26 0.56 -6.77 22.55
N ASP A 27 0.84 -5.70 21.79
CA ASP A 27 1.85 -5.71 20.72
C ASP A 27 3.27 -5.81 21.29
N LYS A 28 3.58 -5.15 22.42
CA LYS A 28 4.88 -5.27 23.11
C LYS A 28 5.06 -6.64 23.77
N LEU A 29 3.99 -7.27 24.28
CA LEU A 29 4.05 -8.63 24.84
C LEU A 29 4.26 -9.68 23.74
N HIS A 30 3.56 -9.53 22.60
CA HIS A 30 3.75 -10.42 21.44
C HIS A 30 5.08 -10.20 20.72
N LEU A 31 5.59 -8.96 20.68
CA LEU A 31 6.94 -8.65 20.18
C LEU A 31 8.02 -9.22 21.10
N ARG A 32 7.90 -9.11 22.43
CA ARG A 32 8.87 -9.71 23.38
C ARG A 32 8.96 -11.23 23.24
N ASN A 33 7.84 -11.91 23.05
CA ASN A 33 7.81 -13.38 22.92
C ASN A 33 8.11 -13.89 21.50
N SER A 34 8.29 -13.01 20.51
CA SER A 34 8.68 -13.38 19.13
C SER A 34 10.12 -13.00 18.78
N ILE A 35 10.88 -12.42 19.72
CA ILE A 35 12.30 -12.10 19.58
C ILE A 35 13.20 -13.33 19.83
N GLU A 36 12.67 -14.45 20.37
CA GLU A 36 13.45 -15.65 20.68
C GLU A 36 13.33 -16.79 19.64
N SER A 37 12.69 -16.57 18.49
CA SER A 37 12.85 -17.49 17.36
C SER A 37 13.99 -17.00 16.47
N GLU A 38 15.04 -17.80 16.33
CA GLU A 38 16.17 -17.55 15.42
C GLU A 38 15.72 -16.94 14.09
N PRO A 39 16.40 -15.90 13.57
CA PRO A 39 16.05 -15.29 12.30
C PRO A 39 16.13 -16.37 11.21
N ARG A 40 14.97 -16.79 10.68
CA ARG A 40 14.92 -17.62 9.48
C ARG A 40 15.64 -16.90 8.35
N GLN A 41 16.60 -17.61 7.76
CA GLN A 41 17.42 -17.16 6.64
C GLN A 41 16.56 -16.57 5.51
N ASP A 42 16.75 -15.26 5.35
CA ASP A 42 16.64 -14.43 4.15
C ASP A 42 15.40 -14.63 3.26
N ALA A 43 14.46 -13.69 3.42
CA ALA A 43 13.55 -13.28 2.36
C ALA A 43 14.31 -12.57 1.23
N GLY A 44 15.15 -13.29 0.46
CA GLY A 44 15.57 -13.00 -0.91
C GLY A 44 16.26 -11.67 -1.26
N LEU A 45 16.50 -10.75 -0.32
CA LEU A 45 17.11 -9.45 -0.58
C LEU A 45 18.57 -9.41 -0.10
N SER A 46 19.43 -8.79 -0.90
CA SER A 46 20.82 -8.56 -0.52
C SER A 46 20.91 -7.54 0.63
N GLU A 47 21.99 -7.62 1.40
CA GLU A 47 22.28 -6.63 2.46
C GLU A 47 22.29 -5.19 1.93
N ALA A 48 22.75 -5.00 0.69
CA ALA A 48 22.72 -3.71 0.02
C ALA A 48 21.29 -3.19 -0.21
N ALA A 49 20.36 -4.06 -0.61
CA ALA A 49 18.96 -3.68 -0.79
C ALA A 49 18.29 -3.27 0.53
N TYR A 50 18.58 -3.96 1.64
CA TYR A 50 18.10 -3.55 2.96
C TYR A 50 18.63 -2.17 3.39
N LYS A 51 19.92 -1.89 3.14
CA LYS A 51 20.51 -0.57 3.42
C LYS A 51 19.86 0.53 2.57
N LYS A 52 19.53 0.25 1.31
CA LYS A 52 18.78 1.19 0.46
C LYS A 52 17.38 1.45 0.98
N VAL A 53 16.63 0.40 1.32
CA VAL A 53 15.31 0.52 1.95
C VAL A 53 15.40 1.39 3.20
N TYR A 54 16.36 1.13 4.09
CA TYR A 54 16.60 1.97 5.27
C TYR A 54 16.88 3.42 4.91
N SER A 55 17.69 3.67 3.88
CA SER A 55 18.00 5.03 3.44
C SER A 55 16.75 5.81 3.01
N TYR A 56 15.77 5.13 2.39
CA TYR A 56 14.51 5.73 1.99
C TYR A 56 13.55 5.92 3.16
N THR A 57 13.54 5.01 4.14
CA THR A 57 12.49 4.95 5.16
C THR A 57 12.89 5.57 6.50
N LYS A 58 14.18 5.72 6.81
CA LYS A 58 14.68 6.12 8.14
C LYS A 58 14.16 7.46 8.69
N ASN A 59 13.61 8.32 7.83
CA ASN A 59 13.05 9.61 8.25
C ASN A 59 11.51 9.63 8.20
N THR A 60 10.88 8.52 7.83
CA THR A 60 9.42 8.39 7.76
C THR A 60 8.86 8.03 9.12
N ASN A 61 7.63 8.45 9.43
CA ASN A 61 6.89 8.09 10.63
C ASN A 61 6.80 6.58 10.85
N ALA A 62 6.88 5.79 9.77
CA ALA A 62 6.91 4.34 9.83
C ALA A 62 8.16 3.77 10.52
N PHE A 63 9.30 4.46 10.42
CA PHE A 63 10.61 3.91 10.78
C PHE A 63 11.60 4.90 11.43
N LYS A 64 11.21 6.16 11.67
CA LYS A 64 12.08 7.19 12.24
C LYS A 64 12.66 6.86 13.62
N ASP A 65 11.93 6.05 14.38
CA ASP A 65 12.32 5.60 15.71
C ASP A 65 12.99 4.22 15.70
N PHE A 66 13.24 3.64 14.51
CA PHE A 66 13.81 2.30 14.35
C PHE A 66 15.29 2.40 13.97
N SER A 67 16.14 1.63 14.66
CA SER A 67 17.48 1.33 14.17
C SER A 67 17.42 0.51 12.88
N TYR A 68 18.53 0.46 12.15
CA TYR A 68 18.65 -0.39 10.95
C TYR A 68 18.26 -1.84 11.25
N GLU A 69 18.77 -2.42 12.34
CA GLU A 69 18.48 -3.81 12.73
C GLU A 69 17.01 -4.00 13.10
N GLN A 70 16.39 -3.05 13.80
CA GLN A 70 14.97 -3.11 14.14
C GLN A 70 14.09 -3.01 12.89
N MET A 71 14.43 -2.12 11.95
CA MET A 71 13.74 -2.00 10.67
C MET A 71 13.86 -3.31 9.87
N LYS A 72 15.08 -3.84 9.74
CA LYS A 72 15.37 -5.08 9.03
C LYS A 72 14.58 -6.26 9.62
N ALA A 73 14.60 -6.41 10.95
CA ALA A 73 13.84 -7.44 11.64
C ALA A 73 12.32 -7.32 11.39
N ARG A 74 11.77 -6.10 11.44
CA ARG A 74 10.35 -5.85 11.15
C ARG A 74 9.98 -6.19 9.70
N ILE A 75 10.84 -5.83 8.76
CA ILE A 75 10.68 -6.17 7.34
C ILE A 75 10.72 -7.67 7.14
N LEU A 76 11.71 -8.36 7.69
CA LEU A 76 11.85 -9.83 7.57
C LEU A 76 10.62 -10.53 8.16
N ASN A 77 10.16 -10.08 9.33
CA ASN A 77 8.95 -10.60 9.95
C ASN A 77 7.72 -10.37 9.06
N THR A 78 7.56 -9.19 8.45
CA THR A 78 6.42 -8.91 7.57
C THR A 78 6.49 -9.72 6.27
N SER A 79 7.66 -9.79 5.65
CA SER A 79 7.86 -10.40 4.33
C SER A 79 7.81 -11.92 4.38
N SER A 80 8.20 -12.55 5.50
CA SER A 80 8.11 -14.00 5.71
C SER A 80 6.71 -14.48 6.08
N TRP A 81 5.78 -13.58 6.38
CA TRP A 81 4.41 -13.93 6.74
C TRP A 81 3.53 -14.17 5.53
N VAL A 82 2.69 -15.20 5.67
CA VAL A 82 1.79 -15.67 4.63
C VAL A 82 0.40 -15.12 4.89
N PRO A 83 -0.10 -14.21 4.04
CA PRO A 83 -1.44 -13.67 4.19
C PRO A 83 -2.50 -14.75 3.93
N PRO A 84 -3.65 -14.73 4.64
CA PRO A 84 -4.78 -15.60 4.34
C PRO A 84 -5.23 -15.46 2.88
N ALA A 85 -5.60 -16.57 2.25
CA ALA A 85 -5.98 -16.60 0.84
C ALA A 85 -7.21 -15.70 0.55
N GLU A 86 -8.14 -15.60 1.49
CA GLU A 86 -9.32 -14.75 1.40
C GLU A 86 -8.92 -13.26 1.36
N LEU A 87 -7.92 -12.88 2.14
CA LEU A 87 -7.42 -11.51 2.18
C LEU A 87 -6.72 -11.14 0.86
N GLN A 88 -5.90 -12.05 0.33
CA GLN A 88 -5.26 -11.89 -0.97
C GLN A 88 -6.28 -11.76 -2.11
N LYS A 89 -7.37 -12.54 -2.06
CA LYS A 89 -8.48 -12.42 -3.02
C LYS A 89 -9.27 -11.12 -2.88
N SER A 90 -9.36 -10.58 -1.67
CA SER A 90 -10.09 -9.32 -1.40
C SER A 90 -9.32 -8.07 -1.82
N PHE A 91 -7.98 -8.13 -1.84
CA PHE A 91 -7.12 -7.03 -2.28
C PHE A 91 -5.99 -7.58 -3.17
N PRO A 92 -6.29 -7.97 -4.41
CA PRO A 92 -5.24 -8.45 -5.30
C PRO A 92 -4.42 -7.27 -5.80
N TYR A 93 -3.10 -7.44 -5.77
CA TYR A 93 -2.15 -6.51 -6.36
C TYR A 93 -1.02 -7.26 -7.08
N TYR A 94 -0.44 -6.59 -8.08
CA TYR A 94 0.43 -7.19 -9.08
C TYR A 94 1.62 -6.29 -9.38
N HIS A 95 2.79 -6.89 -9.59
CA HIS A 95 3.92 -6.20 -10.21
C HIS A 95 3.82 -6.38 -11.73
N ALA A 96 3.50 -5.30 -12.43
CA ALA A 96 3.22 -5.28 -13.86
C ALA A 96 4.42 -4.82 -14.71
N GLY A 97 5.64 -5.12 -14.27
CA GLY A 97 6.85 -4.73 -15.00
C GLY A 97 7.20 -3.25 -14.80
N TYR A 98 7.57 -2.56 -15.89
CA TYR A 98 8.19 -1.24 -15.82
C TYR A 98 7.63 -0.29 -16.86
N ASP A 99 7.57 0.98 -16.52
CA ASP A 99 7.17 2.04 -17.43
C ASP A 99 8.36 2.56 -18.27
N TYR A 100 8.14 3.60 -19.09
CA TYR A 100 9.22 4.14 -19.93
C TYR A 100 10.31 4.86 -19.13
N GLU A 101 9.99 5.36 -17.94
CA GLU A 101 10.94 5.96 -16.98
C GLU A 101 11.60 4.90 -16.07
N LYS A 102 11.36 3.60 -16.35
CA LYS A 102 11.86 2.45 -15.59
C LYS A 102 11.32 2.35 -14.16
N ARG A 103 10.25 3.06 -13.83
CA ARG A 103 9.54 2.91 -12.55
C ARG A 103 8.87 1.54 -12.50
N PRO A 104 8.96 0.80 -11.36
CA PRO A 104 8.14 -0.37 -11.13
C PRO A 104 6.66 -0.02 -11.23
N VAL A 105 5.94 -0.77 -12.07
CA VAL A 105 4.49 -0.61 -12.26
C VAL A 105 3.77 -1.57 -11.33
N TRP A 106 2.90 -1.03 -10.49
CA TRP A 106 2.06 -1.78 -9.58
C TRP A 106 0.60 -1.60 -9.94
N VAL A 107 -0.16 -2.69 -9.96
CA VAL A 107 -1.60 -2.68 -10.19
C VAL A 107 -2.29 -3.15 -8.92
N ALA A 108 -3.27 -2.42 -8.42
CA ALA A 108 -4.10 -2.84 -7.30
C ALA A 108 -5.58 -2.69 -7.62
N GLU A 109 -6.37 -3.73 -7.37
CA GLU A 109 -7.82 -3.73 -7.64
C GLU A 109 -8.57 -3.27 -6.40
N ILE A 110 -8.49 -1.96 -6.14
CA ILE A 110 -9.06 -1.30 -4.96
C ILE A 110 -10.57 -1.55 -4.86
N GLY A 111 -11.29 -1.59 -5.98
CA GLY A 111 -12.74 -1.76 -5.97
C GLY A 111 -13.23 -3.09 -5.38
N LYS A 112 -12.37 -4.11 -5.34
CA LYS A 112 -12.66 -5.42 -4.71
C LYS A 112 -12.48 -5.42 -3.19
N PHE A 113 -11.81 -4.41 -2.65
CA PHE A 113 -11.45 -4.38 -1.25
C PHE A 113 -12.58 -3.87 -0.37
N ASP A 114 -13.19 -4.79 0.38
CA ASP A 114 -14.23 -4.45 1.35
C ASP A 114 -13.72 -4.53 2.78
N PHE A 115 -13.27 -3.39 3.30
CA PHE A 115 -12.78 -3.32 4.68
C PHE A 115 -13.86 -3.58 5.73
N ARG A 116 -15.15 -3.54 5.35
CA ARG A 116 -16.26 -3.81 6.27
C ARG A 116 -16.30 -5.27 6.65
N ASP A 117 -16.08 -6.16 5.67
CA ASP A 117 -16.02 -7.60 5.90
C ASP A 117 -14.83 -7.96 6.79
N ILE A 118 -13.74 -7.19 6.71
CA ILE A 118 -12.55 -7.34 7.57
C ILE A 118 -12.88 -6.91 9.00
N VAL A 119 -13.54 -5.76 9.18
CA VAL A 119 -13.93 -5.28 10.52
C VAL A 119 -14.98 -6.21 11.15
N ALA A 120 -15.93 -6.71 10.38
CA ALA A 120 -16.97 -7.62 10.86
C ALA A 120 -16.41 -8.96 11.39
N LYS A 121 -15.22 -9.37 10.93
CA LYS A 121 -14.51 -10.57 11.39
C LYS A 121 -13.71 -10.35 12.69
N GLY A 122 -13.60 -9.11 13.16
CA GLY A 122 -12.97 -8.75 14.44
C GLY A 122 -11.50 -8.29 14.35
N ASP A 123 -10.87 -8.12 15.50
CA ASP A 123 -9.55 -7.47 15.60
C ASP A 123 -8.43 -8.25 14.88
N LYS A 124 -8.48 -9.59 14.93
CA LYS A 124 -7.48 -10.43 14.28
C LYS A 124 -7.41 -10.17 12.78
N SER A 125 -8.56 -10.11 12.09
CA SER A 125 -8.59 -9.84 10.65
C SER A 125 -8.16 -8.41 10.32
N ILE A 126 -8.42 -7.44 11.21
CA ILE A 126 -7.89 -6.08 11.07
C ILE A 126 -6.36 -6.08 11.13
N VAL A 127 -5.76 -6.81 12.07
CA VAL A 127 -4.29 -6.94 12.18
C VAL A 127 -3.70 -7.63 10.96
N GLU A 128 -4.32 -8.70 10.46
CA GLU A 128 -3.89 -9.38 9.24
C GLU A 128 -3.98 -8.46 8.01
N ALA A 129 -5.05 -7.66 7.89
CA ALA A 129 -5.20 -6.66 6.84
C ALA A 129 -4.14 -5.56 6.92
N LYS A 130 -3.84 -5.06 8.14
CA LYS A 130 -2.75 -4.10 8.40
C LYS A 130 -1.42 -4.65 7.89
N ARG A 131 -1.11 -5.89 8.23
CA ARG A 131 0.14 -6.56 7.81
C ARG A 131 0.20 -6.77 6.30
N TYR A 132 -0.90 -7.20 5.68
CA TYR A 132 -0.95 -7.44 4.23
C TYR A 132 -0.79 -6.17 3.39
N LEU A 133 -1.46 -5.08 3.80
CA LEU A 133 -1.31 -3.79 3.13
C LEU A 133 0.11 -3.22 3.31
N PHE A 134 0.69 -3.38 4.50
CA PHE A 134 2.07 -3.00 4.74
C PHE A 134 3.04 -3.82 3.86
N GLN A 135 2.79 -5.11 3.69
CA GLN A 135 3.56 -5.96 2.78
C GLN A 135 3.47 -5.49 1.32
N ALA A 136 2.31 -5.02 0.87
CA ALA A 136 2.16 -4.41 -0.46
C ALA A 136 3.04 -3.15 -0.62
N VAL A 137 3.09 -2.30 0.40
CA VAL A 137 3.97 -1.12 0.42
C VAL A 137 5.44 -1.56 0.38
N LEU A 138 5.84 -2.53 1.22
CA LEU A 138 7.21 -3.06 1.25
C LEU A 138 7.64 -3.62 -0.11
N ASN A 139 6.75 -4.36 -0.79
CA ASN A 139 7.01 -4.88 -2.12
C ASN A 139 7.30 -3.75 -3.13
N GLY A 140 6.56 -2.64 -3.04
CA GLY A 140 6.86 -1.42 -3.79
C GLY A 140 8.26 -0.89 -3.51
N ILE A 141 8.64 -0.74 -2.24
CA ILE A 141 9.98 -0.27 -1.84
C ILE A 141 11.08 -1.19 -2.36
N PHE A 142 10.89 -2.51 -2.25
CA PHE A 142 11.90 -3.46 -2.71
C PHE A 142 12.06 -3.43 -4.23
N SER A 143 10.97 -3.23 -4.97
CA SER A 143 11.07 -3.09 -6.43
C SER A 143 11.91 -1.86 -6.83
N ILE A 144 11.85 -0.77 -6.05
CA ILE A 144 12.73 0.39 -6.22
C ILE A 144 14.17 0.01 -5.86
N ALA A 145 14.40 -0.49 -4.65
CA ALA A 145 15.73 -0.77 -4.13
C ALA A 145 16.50 -1.81 -4.95
N ALA A 146 15.81 -2.77 -5.57
CA ALA A 146 16.41 -3.80 -6.43
C ALA A 146 16.88 -3.26 -7.79
N MET A 147 16.30 -2.15 -8.26
CA MET A 147 16.64 -1.54 -9.55
C MET A 147 17.50 -0.30 -9.43
N ASP A 148 17.43 0.37 -8.28
CA ASP A 148 18.26 1.52 -8.00
C ASP A 148 19.73 1.07 -8.00
N THR A 149 20.54 1.68 -8.87
CA THR A 149 21.98 1.39 -9.03
C THR A 149 22.72 2.73 -9.20
N GLU A 150 24.05 2.71 -9.12
CA GLU A 150 24.84 3.94 -9.36
C GLU A 150 24.63 4.51 -10.77
N GLU A 151 24.31 3.65 -11.74
CA GLU A 151 24.10 4.00 -13.15
C GLU A 151 22.64 4.37 -13.48
N GLN A 152 21.69 3.94 -12.64
CA GLN A 152 20.26 4.14 -12.86
C GLN A 152 19.55 4.40 -11.53
N GLU A 153 19.24 5.67 -11.30
CA GLU A 153 18.55 6.12 -10.09
C GLU A 153 17.04 5.92 -10.23
N ILE A 154 16.47 5.02 -9.42
CA ILE A 154 15.02 4.81 -9.35
C ILE A 154 14.57 5.23 -7.96
N LYS A 155 13.61 6.15 -7.89
CA LYS A 155 13.16 6.76 -6.61
C LYS A 155 11.73 6.43 -6.24
N ASP A 156 10.93 6.03 -7.22
CA ASP A 156 9.50 5.98 -7.06
C ASP A 156 8.83 4.90 -7.93
N THR A 157 7.53 4.74 -7.74
CA THR A 157 6.69 3.74 -8.40
C THR A 157 5.64 4.40 -9.30
N PHE A 158 5.19 3.64 -10.29
CA PHE A 158 3.97 3.91 -11.04
C PHE A 158 2.88 2.99 -10.52
N VAL A 159 1.76 3.53 -10.05
CA VAL A 159 0.65 2.74 -9.51
C VAL A 159 -0.60 2.90 -10.35
N ILE A 160 -1.29 1.80 -10.65
CA ILE A 160 -2.61 1.76 -11.26
C ILE A 160 -3.60 1.25 -10.22
N PHE A 161 -4.59 2.08 -9.89
CA PHE A 161 -5.74 1.66 -9.07
C PHE A 161 -6.94 1.40 -9.95
N ASP A 162 -7.43 0.17 -9.91
CA ASP A 162 -8.69 -0.19 -10.52
C ASP A 162 -9.84 -0.07 -9.51
N MET A 163 -10.80 0.79 -9.81
CA MET A 163 -11.98 1.06 -8.99
C MET A 163 -13.20 0.25 -9.43
N GLU A 164 -13.06 -0.67 -10.39
CA GLU A 164 -14.15 -1.55 -10.79
C GLU A 164 -14.68 -2.36 -9.59
N GLY A 165 -16.00 -2.33 -9.39
CA GLY A 165 -16.66 -2.96 -8.23
C GLY A 165 -16.75 -2.08 -6.98
N ALA A 166 -16.09 -0.91 -6.95
CA ALA A 166 -16.17 -0.01 -5.80
C ALA A 166 -17.61 0.46 -5.57
N SER A 167 -18.07 0.43 -4.31
CA SER A 167 -19.45 0.72 -3.94
C SER A 167 -19.55 1.76 -2.81
N ILE A 168 -20.62 2.54 -2.81
CA ILE A 168 -20.90 3.53 -1.75
C ILE A 168 -20.95 2.85 -0.37
N LYS A 169 -21.37 1.58 -0.32
CA LYS A 169 -21.44 0.81 0.91
C LYS A 169 -20.07 0.70 1.60
N GLN A 170 -18.98 0.59 0.84
CA GLN A 170 -17.61 0.61 1.37
C GLN A 170 -17.26 1.95 2.02
N LEU A 171 -17.75 3.09 1.47
CA LEU A 171 -17.46 4.42 2.02
C LEU A 171 -18.34 4.77 3.23
N ASN A 172 -19.54 4.22 3.35
CA ASN A 172 -20.48 4.64 4.39
C ASN A 172 -20.23 4.01 5.77
N PHE A 173 -19.23 3.14 5.91
CA PHE A 173 -18.92 2.52 7.18
C PHE A 173 -17.78 3.27 7.89
N LEU A 174 -18.17 4.23 8.71
CA LEU A 174 -17.26 5.13 9.43
C LEU A 174 -16.14 4.40 10.22
N PRO A 175 -16.39 3.29 10.94
CA PRO A 175 -15.33 2.58 11.64
C PRO A 175 -14.24 2.02 10.71
N SER A 176 -14.59 1.62 9.48
CA SER A 176 -13.61 1.18 8.48
C SER A 176 -12.67 2.32 8.09
N TRP A 177 -13.16 3.55 8.00
CA TRP A 177 -12.33 4.70 7.67
C TRP A 177 -11.40 5.11 8.79
N VAL A 178 -11.84 5.05 10.04
CA VAL A 178 -10.97 5.33 11.20
C VAL A 178 -9.84 4.31 11.23
N GLN A 179 -10.18 3.02 11.13
CA GLN A 179 -9.19 1.95 11.11
C GLN A 179 -8.28 2.00 9.89
N PHE A 180 -8.80 2.36 8.71
CA PHE A 180 -8.02 2.56 7.49
C PHE A 180 -7.09 3.78 7.61
N ALA A 181 -7.57 4.88 8.18
CA ALA A 181 -6.77 6.07 8.45
C ALA A 181 -5.66 5.80 9.46
N GLU A 182 -5.92 5.05 10.53
CA GLU A 182 -4.90 4.60 11.48
C GLU A 182 -3.89 3.64 10.82
N LEU A 183 -4.39 2.75 9.96
CA LEU A 183 -3.59 1.77 9.23
C LEU A 183 -2.60 2.45 8.28
N PHE A 184 -3.06 3.41 7.48
CA PHE A 184 -2.19 4.13 6.53
C PHE A 184 -1.52 5.36 7.15
N GLY A 185 -2.04 5.91 8.24
CA GLY A 185 -1.54 7.09 8.94
C GLY A 185 -0.03 7.10 9.15
N LYS A 186 0.48 5.99 9.69
CA LYS A 186 1.90 5.80 10.00
C LYS A 186 2.76 5.55 8.75
N TYR A 187 2.16 5.15 7.64
CA TYR A 187 2.85 4.81 6.38
C TYR A 187 2.63 5.85 5.28
N TRP A 188 1.83 6.89 5.53
CA TRP A 188 1.41 7.82 4.49
C TRP A 188 2.58 8.58 3.89
N ASP A 189 3.49 9.08 4.72
CA ASP A 189 4.68 9.76 4.26
C ASP A 189 5.61 8.85 3.45
N LEU A 190 5.77 7.60 3.87
CA LEU A 190 6.48 6.57 3.11
C LEU A 190 5.83 6.31 1.74
N VAL A 191 4.51 6.12 1.71
CA VAL A 191 3.76 5.92 0.47
C VAL A 191 3.84 7.15 -0.43
N PHE A 192 3.74 8.37 0.11
CA PHE A 192 3.82 9.61 -0.67
C PHE A 192 5.22 9.87 -1.23
N GLN A 193 6.25 9.54 -0.46
CA GLN A 193 7.63 9.68 -0.90
C GLN A 193 7.93 8.78 -2.11
N LEU A 194 7.35 7.58 -2.13
CA LEU A 194 7.67 6.54 -3.12
C LEU A 194 6.65 6.43 -4.24
N LEU A 195 5.60 7.26 -4.23
CA LEU A 195 4.60 7.30 -5.28
C LEU A 195 4.97 8.38 -6.30
N GLY A 196 5.45 7.94 -7.46
CA GLY A 196 5.83 8.81 -8.58
C GLY A 196 4.63 9.22 -9.40
N ARG A 197 3.78 8.25 -9.76
CA ARG A 197 2.51 8.50 -10.45
C ARG A 197 1.44 7.53 -10.00
N LEU A 198 0.21 8.01 -9.85
CA LEU A 198 -0.97 7.20 -9.61
C LEU A 198 -1.99 7.42 -10.73
N VAL A 199 -2.39 6.36 -11.42
CA VAL A 199 -3.50 6.39 -12.37
C VAL A 199 -4.66 5.57 -11.82
N ILE A 200 -5.80 6.23 -11.63
CA ILE A 200 -7.05 5.59 -11.22
C ILE A 200 -7.89 5.33 -12.47
N ILE A 201 -8.20 4.07 -12.74
CA ILE A 201 -9.06 3.64 -13.86
C ILE A 201 -10.39 3.09 -13.33
N ASN A 202 -11.36 2.98 -14.24
CA ASN A 202 -12.71 2.56 -13.91
C ASN A 202 -13.34 3.39 -12.77
N ALA A 203 -12.93 4.66 -12.67
CA ALA A 203 -13.40 5.54 -11.63
C ALA A 203 -14.92 5.72 -11.77
N ASN A 204 -15.61 5.52 -10.66
CA ASN A 204 -17.04 5.75 -10.55
C ASN A 204 -17.31 6.86 -9.53
N TYR A 205 -18.58 7.11 -9.19
CA TYR A 205 -18.94 8.16 -8.24
C TYR A 205 -18.27 7.96 -6.85
N VAL A 206 -18.02 6.72 -6.45
CA VAL A 206 -17.35 6.35 -5.20
C VAL A 206 -15.92 6.85 -5.19
N THR A 207 -15.21 6.75 -6.32
CA THR A 207 -13.85 7.29 -6.47
C THR A 207 -13.81 8.78 -6.21
N LYS A 208 -14.76 9.54 -6.78
CA LYS A 208 -14.85 10.99 -6.55
C LYS A 208 -15.00 11.30 -5.07
N LEU A 209 -15.95 10.64 -4.39
CA LEU A 209 -16.16 10.81 -2.95
C LEU A 209 -14.91 10.49 -2.14
N ALA A 210 -14.24 9.37 -2.42
CA ALA A 210 -13.01 8.97 -1.75
C ALA A 210 -11.88 9.99 -1.97
N THR A 211 -11.69 10.47 -3.20
CA THR A 211 -10.67 11.50 -3.50
C THR A 211 -10.98 12.83 -2.83
N ASP A 212 -12.25 13.24 -2.74
CA ASP A 212 -12.65 14.48 -2.07
C ASP A 212 -12.41 14.39 -0.56
N ILE A 213 -12.61 13.22 0.05
CA ILE A 213 -12.31 12.94 1.46
C ILE A 213 -10.80 12.92 1.71
N ALA A 214 -10.01 12.31 0.82
CA ALA A 214 -8.57 12.16 0.97
C ALA A 214 -7.80 13.47 0.67
N ARG A 215 -8.35 14.35 -0.18
CA ARG A 215 -7.70 15.57 -0.68
C ARG A 215 -7.04 16.45 0.40
N PRO A 216 -7.62 16.69 1.58
CA PRO A 216 -6.97 17.50 2.62
C PRO A 216 -5.68 16.88 3.15
N VAL A 217 -5.58 15.55 3.14
CA VAL A 217 -4.42 14.78 3.63
C VAL A 217 -3.35 14.66 2.56
N VAL A 218 -3.79 14.43 1.31
CA VAL A 218 -2.92 14.04 0.20
C VAL A 218 -2.76 15.16 -0.84
N GLY A 219 -3.01 16.41 -0.45
CA GLY A 219 -3.18 17.54 -1.38
C GLY A 219 -2.04 17.69 -2.40
N GLN A 220 -0.78 17.60 -1.96
CA GLN A 220 0.38 17.67 -2.86
C GLN A 220 0.51 16.44 -3.76
N LEU A 221 0.02 15.29 -3.32
CA LEU A 221 0.02 14.06 -4.10
C LEU A 221 -0.97 14.12 -5.26
N MET A 222 -2.05 14.90 -5.13
CA MET A 222 -3.08 15.01 -6.17
C MET A 222 -2.54 15.50 -7.52
N GLU A 223 -1.40 16.19 -7.54
CA GLU A 223 -0.71 16.59 -8.78
C GLU A 223 -0.16 15.38 -9.57
N ARG A 224 0.10 14.27 -8.88
CA ARG A 224 0.59 13.00 -9.45
C ARG A 224 -0.54 12.01 -9.75
N VAL A 225 -1.79 12.38 -9.47
CA VAL A 225 -2.97 11.52 -9.60
C VAL A 225 -3.74 11.87 -10.88
N GLU A 226 -3.88 10.89 -11.76
CA GLU A 226 -4.77 10.97 -12.92
C GLU A 226 -5.99 10.08 -12.70
N VAL A 227 -7.19 10.62 -12.90
CA VAL A 227 -8.43 9.88 -12.69
C VAL A 227 -9.19 9.74 -14.00
N TYR A 228 -9.47 8.51 -14.38
CA TYR A 228 -10.22 8.17 -15.56
C TYR A 228 -11.44 7.31 -15.23
N GLY A 229 -12.57 7.63 -15.86
CA GLY A 229 -13.81 6.87 -15.71
C GLY A 229 -13.76 5.47 -16.35
N VAL A 230 -14.92 4.85 -16.53
CA VAL A 230 -15.06 3.48 -17.05
C VAL A 230 -14.72 3.30 -18.54
N ASN A 231 -14.56 4.37 -19.31
CA ASN A 231 -14.33 4.27 -20.75
C ASN A 231 -12.88 3.87 -21.07
N ARG A 232 -12.67 2.59 -21.35
CA ARG A 232 -11.37 2.01 -21.73
C ARG A 232 -10.71 2.66 -22.95
N ASN A 233 -11.49 3.09 -23.94
CA ASN A 233 -10.95 3.78 -25.12
C ASN A 233 -10.36 5.16 -24.77
N VAL A 234 -10.61 5.67 -23.56
CA VAL A 234 -10.01 6.91 -23.05
C VAL A 234 -8.79 6.62 -22.20
N TRP A 235 -8.89 5.73 -21.20
CA TRP A 235 -7.79 5.52 -20.25
C TRP A 235 -6.66 4.65 -20.78
N LEU A 236 -6.94 3.65 -21.63
CA LEU A 236 -5.90 2.75 -22.14
C LEU A 236 -4.87 3.51 -23.02
N PRO A 237 -5.28 4.37 -23.98
CA PRO A 237 -4.32 5.19 -24.72
C PRO A 237 -3.51 6.14 -23.83
N ARG A 238 -4.03 6.54 -22.66
CA ARG A 238 -3.31 7.39 -21.70
C ARG A 238 -2.24 6.58 -20.96
N LEU A 239 -2.56 5.38 -20.49
CA LEU A 239 -1.57 4.47 -19.91
C LEU A 239 -0.44 4.18 -20.90
N LEU A 240 -0.76 3.93 -22.17
CA LEU A 240 0.22 3.65 -23.22
C LEU A 240 1.18 4.81 -23.53
N LYS A 241 0.87 6.04 -23.10
CA LYS A 241 1.82 7.17 -23.17
C LYS A 241 2.92 7.07 -22.13
N HIS A 242 2.68 6.37 -21.02
CA HIS A 242 3.62 6.29 -19.91
C HIS A 242 4.34 4.95 -19.83
N MET A 243 3.72 3.87 -20.31
CA MET A 243 4.26 2.51 -20.19
C MET A 243 4.05 1.67 -21.45
N PRO A 244 4.91 0.67 -21.69
CA PRO A 244 4.73 -0.27 -22.78
C PRO A 244 3.48 -1.14 -22.57
N ILE A 245 2.91 -1.66 -23.65
CA ILE A 245 1.72 -2.51 -23.60
C ILE A 245 1.96 -3.83 -22.84
N GLU A 246 3.21 -4.27 -22.74
CA GLU A 246 3.65 -5.41 -21.95
C GLU A 246 3.59 -5.15 -20.44
N ALA A 247 3.55 -3.89 -20.01
CA ALA A 247 3.37 -3.48 -18.61
C ALA A 247 1.91 -3.26 -18.21
N ILE A 248 0.98 -3.54 -19.15
CA ILE A 248 -0.46 -3.46 -18.91
C ILE A 248 -1.01 -4.88 -18.82
N PRO A 249 -1.82 -5.21 -17.79
CA PRO A 249 -2.50 -6.48 -17.73
C PRO A 249 -3.40 -6.75 -18.95
N SER A 250 -3.44 -8.00 -19.40
CA SER A 250 -4.24 -8.45 -20.54
C SER A 250 -5.74 -8.15 -20.37
N TRP A 251 -6.26 -8.28 -19.14
CA TRP A 251 -7.65 -7.96 -18.81
C TRP A 251 -7.97 -6.46 -18.93
N TYR A 252 -6.95 -5.60 -18.94
CA TYR A 252 -7.06 -4.18 -19.27
C TYR A 252 -6.68 -3.86 -20.72
N GLY A 253 -6.33 -4.86 -21.53
CA GLY A 253 -5.95 -4.69 -22.93
C GLY A 253 -4.48 -4.67 -23.24
N GLY A 254 -3.64 -5.01 -22.28
CA GLY A 254 -2.22 -5.24 -22.55
C GLY A 254 -1.94 -6.64 -23.09
N LYS A 255 -0.68 -7.07 -23.01
CA LYS A 255 -0.24 -8.34 -23.61
C LYS A 255 0.04 -9.47 -22.62
N LYS A 256 0.11 -9.19 -21.31
CA LYS A 256 0.57 -10.16 -20.31
C LYS A 256 -0.49 -10.43 -19.25
N ASN A 257 -0.62 -11.70 -18.87
CA ASN A 257 -1.31 -12.09 -17.65
C ASN A 257 -0.32 -11.94 -16.49
N PHE A 258 -0.73 -11.22 -15.45
CA PHE A 258 0.03 -11.14 -14.21
C PHE A 258 -0.63 -12.02 -13.15
N LYS A 259 0.18 -12.61 -12.29
CA LYS A 259 -0.31 -13.30 -11.10
C LYS A 259 -0.30 -12.31 -9.93
N PRO A 260 -1.33 -12.33 -9.05
CA PRO A 260 -1.23 -11.59 -7.80
C PRO A 260 0.07 -11.98 -7.10
N ILE A 261 0.68 -11.05 -6.38
CA ILE A 261 1.88 -11.39 -5.60
C ILE A 261 1.52 -12.45 -4.56
N SER A 262 1.90 -13.69 -4.84
CA SER A 262 2.02 -14.74 -3.84
C SER A 262 3.40 -14.62 -3.22
N ILE A 263 3.48 -14.47 -1.91
CA ILE A 263 4.76 -14.31 -1.18
C ILE A 263 5.59 -15.61 -1.16
N HIS A 264 5.19 -16.62 -1.92
CA HIS A 264 5.92 -17.85 -2.11
C HIS A 264 6.00 -18.20 -3.60
N GLY A 265 7.23 -18.42 -4.06
CA GLY A 265 7.60 -19.24 -5.21
C GLY A 265 7.08 -18.78 -6.56
#